data_AF-A0A4Z0YM31-F1
#
_entry.id   AF-A0A4Z0YM31-F1
#
_cell.length_a   1.000
_cell.length_b   1.000
_cell.length_c   1.000
_cell.angle_alpha   90.00
_cell.angle_beta   90.00
_cell.angle_gamma   90.00
#
_symmetry.space_group_name_H-M   'P 1'
#
loop_
_entity.id
_entity.type
_entity.pdbx_description
1 polymer ?
#
loop_
_entity_poly.entity_id
_entity_poly.type
_entity_poly.pdbx_seq_one_letter_code
_entity_poly.pdbx_strand_id
1 'polypeptide(L)'
;MFHFRVKAGSLFNSHHGNHIYTNGSHSSLTRCFTSSILHYRKVLSKDQHHDVASYIAYAERTGLDVESKVFVGTHYEYSIASALRPLGFDLRRTGGQSDKGIDLLGTWRVPSMPENFPLQVLLQCKAYSTARSSKIGPQLIRELEGACLGAPYGWRGVGLLVSQRPASKGVREAMGQSRWPLGYVSCSTDGVLQQMLWNQRAEEEGLEGMGVTVKLSEEDRQGDTQRLILIWEAGLTYPQLLIR
;
A
#
# COMPACT_ATOMS: atom_id res chain seq x y z
N MET A 1 22.42 23.62 -8.65
CA MET A 1 21.61 22.43 -8.95
C MET A 1 22.35 21.21 -8.42
N PHE A 2 22.17 20.89 -7.15
CA PHE A 2 22.87 19.78 -6.50
C PHE A 2 21.86 18.65 -6.25
N HIS A 3 21.90 17.62 -7.11
CA HIS A 3 21.17 16.38 -6.86
C HIS A 3 21.92 15.59 -5.79
N PHE A 4 21.42 15.60 -4.55
CA PHE A 4 21.86 14.62 -3.56
C PHE A 4 21.18 13.29 -3.82
N ARG A 5 21.92 12.39 -4.48
CA ARG A 5 21.53 11.00 -4.67
C ARG A 5 21.77 10.26 -3.36
N VAL A 6 20.76 10.15 -2.50
CA VAL A 6 20.82 9.22 -1.37
C VAL A 6 20.69 7.81 -1.96
N LYS A 7 21.78 7.04 -1.96
CA LYS A 7 21.73 5.60 -2.21
C LYS A 7 20.80 5.01 -1.14
N ALA A 8 19.66 4.45 -1.57
CA ALA A 8 18.93 3.50 -0.74
C ALA A 8 19.88 2.33 -0.48
N GLY A 9 20.42 2.27 0.73
CA GLY A 9 21.28 1.19 1.17
C GLY A 9 20.49 -0.10 1.20
N SER A 10 20.79 -0.97 0.24
CA SER A 10 20.74 -2.41 0.47
C SER A 10 21.60 -2.71 1.70
N LEU A 11 20.96 -2.96 2.84
CA LEU A 11 21.60 -3.49 4.05
C LEU A 11 21.37 -4.99 4.09
N PHE A 12 21.91 -5.70 3.11
CA PHE A 12 22.33 -7.08 3.29
C PHE A 12 23.66 -7.26 2.55
N ASN A 13 24.76 -7.17 3.29
CA ASN A 13 26.01 -7.77 2.87
C ASN A 13 26.82 -8.19 4.09
N SER A 14 27.08 -9.49 4.19
CA SER A 14 28.31 -9.99 4.79
C SER A 14 28.82 -11.11 3.89
N HIS A 15 30.08 -10.94 3.46
CA HIS A 15 30.79 -11.67 2.42
C HIS A 15 31.05 -13.15 2.76
N HIS A 16 31.21 -14.01 1.73
CA HIS A 16 32.48 -14.68 1.36
C HIS A 16 32.32 -15.54 0.09
N GLY A 17 33.14 -15.29 -0.94
CA GLY A 17 33.78 -16.35 -1.75
C GLY A 17 33.24 -16.73 -3.13
N ASN A 18 33.97 -16.28 -4.15
CA ASN A 18 34.33 -16.94 -5.43
C ASN A 18 33.39 -16.94 -6.67
N HIS A 19 33.79 -16.10 -7.63
CA HIS A 19 34.13 -16.42 -9.03
C HIS A 19 33.28 -17.48 -9.78
N ILE A 20 32.54 -17.04 -10.80
CA ILE A 20 32.76 -17.28 -12.25
C ILE A 20 31.55 -16.67 -12.98
N TYR A 21 31.78 -15.66 -13.82
CA TYR A 21 30.78 -15.19 -14.78
C TYR A 21 30.78 -16.13 -15.98
N THR A 22 29.75 -16.94 -16.13
CA THR A 22 29.34 -17.49 -17.42
C THR A 22 28.09 -16.78 -17.89
N ASN A 23 28.14 -16.28 -19.12
CA ASN A 23 27.02 -15.68 -19.85
C ASN A 23 25.80 -16.60 -19.81
N GLY A 24 24.71 -16.11 -19.22
CA GLY A 24 23.39 -16.73 -19.24
C GLY A 24 22.36 -15.70 -19.67
N SER A 25 21.91 -15.84 -20.92
CA SER A 25 20.77 -15.16 -21.53
C SER A 25 19.60 -14.95 -20.56
N HIS A 26 19.21 -13.69 -20.35
CA HIS A 26 17.93 -13.32 -19.72
C HIS A 26 16.78 -13.89 -20.56
N SER A 27 16.26 -15.05 -20.16
CA SER A 27 14.99 -15.54 -20.67
C SER A 27 13.89 -14.64 -20.12
N SER A 28 13.40 -13.72 -20.95
CA SER A 28 12.21 -12.93 -20.69
C SER A 28 11.04 -13.91 -20.55
N LEU A 29 10.68 -14.28 -19.32
CA LEU A 29 9.45 -15.03 -19.08
C LEU A 29 8.29 -14.10 -19.42
N THR A 30 7.67 -14.31 -20.58
CA THR A 30 6.45 -13.61 -21.00
C THR A 30 5.38 -13.83 -19.93
N ARG A 31 5.13 -12.81 -19.11
CA ARG A 31 4.09 -12.85 -18.08
C ARG A 31 2.73 -12.90 -18.78
N CYS A 32 1.98 -13.99 -18.57
CA CYS A 32 0.61 -14.11 -19.08
C CYS A 32 -0.34 -13.30 -18.18
N PHE A 33 -0.76 -12.13 -18.65
CA PHE A 33 -1.82 -11.34 -18.01
C PHE A 33 -3.16 -12.01 -18.28
N THR A 34 -3.66 -12.79 -17.33
CA THR A 34 -5.02 -13.31 -17.41
C THR A 34 -5.97 -12.29 -16.78
N SER A 35 -7.01 -11.89 -17.49
CA SER A 35 -8.07 -11.04 -16.93
C SER A 35 -8.91 -11.89 -15.99
N SER A 36 -8.48 -12.05 -14.74
CA SER A 36 -9.37 -12.56 -13.72
C SER A 36 -10.31 -11.42 -13.33
N ILE A 37 -11.55 -11.47 -13.83
CA ILE A 37 -12.63 -10.63 -13.33
C ILE A 37 -12.70 -10.88 -11.82
N LEU A 38 -12.33 -9.87 -11.04
CA LEU A 38 -12.46 -9.84 -9.59
C LEU A 38 -13.94 -9.97 -9.26
N HIS A 39 -14.40 -11.21 -9.07
CA HIS A 39 -15.77 -11.52 -8.67
C HIS A 39 -15.91 -11.26 -7.18
N TYR A 40 -15.93 -9.97 -6.84
CA TYR A 40 -16.49 -9.56 -5.57
C TYR A 40 -18.01 -9.57 -5.73
N ARG A 41 -18.70 -10.18 -4.78
CA ARG A 41 -20.13 -9.88 -4.63
C ARG A 41 -20.18 -8.38 -4.35
N LYS A 42 -20.71 -7.59 -5.28
CA LYS A 42 -21.13 -6.21 -5.03
C LYS A 42 -22.29 -6.29 -4.05
N VAL A 43 -21.96 -6.56 -2.78
CA VAL A 43 -22.88 -6.32 -1.68
C VAL A 43 -23.05 -4.82 -1.72
N LEU A 44 -24.25 -4.37 -2.10
CA LEU A 44 -24.64 -2.98 -1.91
C LEU A 44 -24.30 -2.65 -0.47
N SER A 45 -23.30 -1.78 -0.28
CA SER A 45 -22.92 -1.42 1.07
C SER A 45 -24.16 -0.85 1.72
N LYS A 46 -24.54 -1.42 2.88
CA LYS A 46 -25.60 -0.84 3.71
C LYS A 46 -25.14 0.47 4.35
N ASP A 47 -23.85 0.78 4.23
CA ASP A 47 -23.26 2.00 4.71
C ASP A 47 -23.86 3.18 3.96
N GLN A 48 -24.34 4.17 4.70
CA GLN A 48 -24.86 5.43 4.16
C GLN A 48 -23.72 6.42 3.89
N HIS A 49 -22.51 5.91 3.68
CA HIS A 49 -21.27 6.64 3.54
C HIS A 49 -20.30 5.88 2.63
N HIS A 50 -19.43 6.63 1.95
CA HIS A 50 -18.56 6.12 0.88
C HIS A 50 -17.22 6.84 0.78
N ASP A 51 -17.05 7.91 1.55
CA ASP A 51 -15.85 8.72 1.67
C ASP A 51 -15.80 9.38 3.05
N VAL A 52 -14.72 10.12 3.34
CA VAL A 52 -14.55 10.81 4.63
C VAL A 52 -15.69 11.80 4.90
N ALA A 53 -16.08 12.60 3.90
CA ALA A 53 -17.09 13.66 4.08
C ALA A 53 -18.47 13.09 4.41
N SER A 54 -18.92 12.08 3.66
CA SER A 54 -20.18 11.38 3.90
C SER A 54 -20.17 10.60 5.22
N TYR A 55 -19.01 10.08 5.65
CA TYR A 55 -18.89 9.40 6.93
C TYR A 55 -19.01 10.36 8.12
N ILE A 56 -18.38 11.53 8.05
CA ILE A 56 -18.53 12.58 9.07
C ILE A 56 -19.99 13.02 9.16
N ALA A 57 -20.64 13.32 8.03
CA ALA A 57 -22.05 13.69 8.01
C ALA A 57 -22.98 12.58 8.57
N TYR A 58 -22.64 11.30 8.32
CA TYR A 58 -23.33 10.16 8.91
C TYR A 58 -23.16 10.12 10.43
N ALA A 59 -21.94 10.31 10.94
CA ALA A 59 -21.65 10.29 12.36
C ALA A 59 -22.38 11.42 13.11
N GLU A 60 -22.36 12.64 12.56
CA GLU A 60 -23.09 13.79 13.10
C GLU A 60 -24.59 13.51 13.18
N ARG A 61 -25.19 13.03 12.07
CA ARG A 61 -26.62 12.73 12.00
C ARG A 61 -27.07 11.62 12.94
N THR A 62 -26.21 10.64 13.22
CA THR A 62 -26.53 9.48 14.05
C THR A 62 -26.06 9.61 15.49
N GLY A 63 -25.33 10.67 15.84
CA GLY A 63 -24.74 10.86 17.15
C GLY A 63 -23.66 9.82 17.47
N LEU A 64 -22.91 9.36 16.46
CA LEU A 64 -21.86 8.36 16.64
C LEU A 64 -20.71 8.96 17.45
N ASP A 65 -20.23 8.22 18.44
CA ASP A 65 -19.06 8.60 19.24
C ASP A 65 -17.80 8.64 18.37
N VAL A 66 -17.25 9.84 18.20
CA VAL A 66 -16.06 10.12 17.38
C VAL A 66 -14.76 9.56 18.00
N GLU A 67 -14.78 9.21 19.28
CA GLU A 67 -13.65 8.54 19.95
C GLU A 67 -13.75 7.01 19.88
N SER A 68 -14.89 6.49 19.40
CA SER A 68 -15.12 5.06 19.28
C SER A 68 -14.15 4.41 18.29
N LYS A 69 -13.77 3.16 18.56
CA LYS A 69 -12.90 2.38 17.66
C LYS A 69 -13.49 2.23 16.26
N VAL A 70 -14.82 2.15 16.17
CA VAL A 70 -15.53 2.02 14.90
C VAL A 70 -15.38 3.29 14.09
N PHE A 71 -15.60 4.46 14.71
CA PHE A 71 -15.40 5.75 14.06
C PHE A 71 -13.96 5.94 13.61
N VAL A 72 -13.00 5.80 14.55
CA VAL A 72 -11.58 6.00 14.27
C VAL A 72 -11.08 5.06 13.16
N GLY A 73 -11.47 3.78 13.19
CA GLY A 73 -11.11 2.80 12.16
C GLY A 73 -11.69 3.15 10.80
N THR A 74 -13.00 3.36 10.73
CA THR A 74 -13.71 3.64 9.47
C THR A 74 -13.26 4.97 8.85
N HIS A 75 -13.06 6.01 9.66
CA HIS A 75 -12.52 7.28 9.20
C HIS A 75 -11.10 7.10 8.62
N TYR A 76 -10.25 6.34 9.30
CA TYR A 76 -8.90 6.06 8.84
C TYR A 76 -8.90 5.29 7.51
N GLU A 77 -9.73 4.26 7.36
CA GLU A 77 -9.89 3.53 6.10
C GLU A 77 -10.22 4.44 4.91
N TYR A 78 -11.20 5.35 5.06
CA TYR A 78 -11.53 6.32 4.02
C TYR A 78 -10.40 7.33 3.76
N SER A 79 -9.69 7.74 4.81
CA SER A 79 -8.54 8.63 4.69
C SER A 79 -7.41 7.98 3.89
N ILE A 80 -7.15 6.69 4.11
CA ILE A 80 -6.17 5.91 3.34
C ILE A 80 -6.59 5.76 1.88
N ALA A 81 -7.85 5.41 1.61
CA ALA A 81 -8.36 5.32 0.25
C ALA A 81 -8.18 6.65 -0.52
N SER A 82 -8.47 7.78 0.14
CA SER A 82 -8.26 9.12 -0.41
C SER A 82 -6.77 9.42 -0.64
N ALA A 83 -5.92 9.17 0.35
CA ALA A 83 -4.49 9.48 0.29
C ALA A 83 -3.73 8.68 -0.78
N LEU A 84 -4.14 7.45 -1.06
CA LEU A 84 -3.51 6.60 -2.07
C LEU A 84 -4.05 6.83 -3.49
N ARG A 85 -5.23 7.47 -3.64
CA ARG A 85 -5.84 7.71 -4.96
C ARG A 85 -4.94 8.48 -5.94
N PRO A 86 -4.22 9.55 -5.55
CA PRO A 86 -3.27 10.23 -6.45
C PRO A 86 -2.11 9.35 -6.93
N LEU A 87 -1.85 8.23 -6.24
CA LEU A 87 -0.82 7.25 -6.59
C LEU A 87 -1.33 6.13 -7.51
N GLY A 88 -2.50 6.31 -8.11
CA GLY A 88 -3.08 5.36 -9.07
C GLY A 88 -3.91 4.24 -8.44
N PHE A 89 -4.17 4.31 -7.14
CA PHE A 89 -5.06 3.37 -6.46
C PHE A 89 -6.53 3.71 -6.72
N ASP A 90 -7.33 2.67 -6.97
CA ASP A 90 -8.79 2.71 -6.95
C ASP A 90 -9.26 1.69 -5.92
N LEU A 91 -9.71 2.19 -4.77
CA LEU A 91 -9.98 1.39 -3.56
C LEU A 91 -11.41 1.58 -3.13
N ARG A 92 -12.05 0.47 -2.76
CA ARG A 92 -13.32 0.47 -2.05
C ARG A 92 -13.16 -0.14 -0.67
N ARG A 93 -13.92 0.39 0.28
CA ARG A 93 -14.09 -0.20 1.60
C ARG A 93 -14.91 -1.49 1.50
N THR A 94 -14.49 -2.54 2.19
CA THR A 94 -15.14 -3.86 2.20
C THR A 94 -15.98 -4.13 3.45
N GLY A 95 -16.12 -3.12 4.32
CA GLY A 95 -16.54 -3.22 5.71
C GLY A 95 -17.65 -4.23 6.04
N GLY A 96 -17.51 -4.85 7.21
CA GLY A 96 -18.55 -5.69 7.80
C GLY A 96 -17.98 -6.84 8.63
N GLN A 97 -18.82 -7.40 9.49
CA GLN A 97 -18.51 -8.63 10.21
C GLN A 97 -18.42 -9.78 9.19
N SER A 98 -17.21 -10.19 8.80
CA SER A 98 -16.80 -11.28 7.86
C SER A 98 -15.81 -10.85 6.77
N ASP A 99 -15.23 -9.66 6.84
CA ASP A 99 -14.21 -9.16 5.90
C ASP A 99 -12.86 -9.91 5.94
N LYS A 100 -12.71 -10.90 6.83
CA LYS A 100 -11.48 -11.68 7.05
C LYS A 100 -10.24 -10.81 7.28
N GLY A 101 -10.43 -9.59 7.80
CA GLY A 101 -9.37 -8.62 8.03
C GLY A 101 -8.93 -7.85 6.79
N ILE A 102 -9.74 -7.81 5.73
CA ILE A 102 -9.55 -6.94 4.56
C ILE A 102 -10.40 -5.69 4.76
N ASP A 103 -9.76 -4.53 4.90
CA ASP A 103 -10.47 -3.27 5.14
C ASP A 103 -10.76 -2.51 3.83
N LEU A 104 -9.80 -2.55 2.89
CA LEU A 104 -9.95 -2.00 1.55
C LEU A 104 -9.54 -3.02 0.49
N LEU A 105 -10.17 -2.95 -0.68
CA LEU A 105 -9.90 -3.83 -1.81
C LEU A 105 -10.05 -3.03 -3.10
N GLY A 106 -9.21 -3.31 -4.09
CA GLY A 106 -9.33 -2.67 -5.39
C GLY A 106 -8.16 -2.94 -6.31
N THR A 107 -7.76 -1.91 -7.03
CA THR A 107 -6.70 -2.00 -8.04
C THR A 107 -5.69 -0.86 -7.90
N TRP A 108 -4.49 -1.08 -8.41
CA TRP A 108 -3.41 -0.13 -8.46
C TRP A 108 -2.85 -0.09 -9.88
N ARG A 109 -2.99 1.06 -10.54
CA ARG A 109 -2.36 1.30 -11.83
C ARG A 109 -0.88 1.58 -11.60
N VAL A 110 -0.03 0.65 -12.05
CA VAL A 110 1.43 0.72 -11.99
C VAL A 110 2.03 0.64 -13.40
N PRO A 111 3.15 1.32 -13.70
CA PRO A 111 3.66 1.44 -15.08
C PRO A 111 4.20 0.12 -15.66
N SER A 112 4.61 -0.80 -14.80
CA SER A 112 4.97 -2.19 -15.11
C SER A 112 3.82 -3.03 -15.65
N MET A 113 2.57 -2.59 -15.48
CA MET A 113 1.37 -3.34 -15.83
C MET A 113 0.65 -2.64 -16.99
N PRO A 114 0.11 -3.38 -17.97
CA PRO A 114 -0.71 -2.78 -19.02
C PRO A 114 -1.94 -2.07 -18.43
N GLU A 115 -2.39 -0.98 -19.05
CA GLU A 115 -3.51 -0.16 -18.55
C GLU A 115 -4.79 -0.96 -18.27
N ASN A 116 -5.10 -1.94 -19.12
CA ASN A 116 -6.28 -2.81 -19.00
C ASN A 116 -6.15 -3.92 -17.95
N PHE A 117 -4.98 -4.05 -17.31
CA PHE A 117 -4.66 -5.10 -16.35
C PHE A 117 -4.02 -4.50 -15.09
N PRO A 118 -4.73 -3.62 -14.36
CA PRO A 118 -4.17 -3.00 -13.17
C PRO A 118 -3.90 -4.06 -12.09
N LEU A 119 -2.87 -3.81 -11.28
CA LEU A 119 -2.46 -4.71 -10.20
C LEU A 119 -3.57 -4.80 -9.16
N GLN A 120 -3.99 -6.01 -8.78
CA GLN A 120 -4.98 -6.15 -7.73
C GLN A 120 -4.35 -5.90 -6.37
N VAL A 121 -5.07 -5.21 -5.49
CA VAL A 121 -4.57 -4.88 -4.15
C VAL A 121 -5.65 -5.10 -3.11
N LEU A 122 -5.23 -5.59 -1.95
CA LEU A 122 -6.02 -5.60 -0.73
C LEU A 122 -5.22 -4.92 0.37
N LEU A 123 -5.91 -4.20 1.24
CA LEU A 123 -5.28 -3.46 2.32
C LEU A 123 -5.93 -3.86 3.64
N GLN A 124 -5.08 -4.03 4.65
CA GLN A 124 -5.47 -4.07 6.05
C GLN A 124 -4.98 -2.78 6.72
N CYS A 125 -5.90 -1.99 7.26
CA CYS A 125 -5.66 -0.73 7.94
C CYS A 125 -5.63 -0.93 9.46
N LYS A 126 -4.56 -0.48 10.10
CA LYS A 126 -4.44 -0.43 11.56
C LYS A 126 -4.40 1.02 12.03
N ALA A 127 -5.57 1.52 12.44
CA ALA A 127 -5.70 2.80 13.12
C ALA A 127 -5.36 2.65 14.61
N TYR A 128 -4.62 3.61 15.16
CA TYR A 128 -4.41 3.71 16.61
C TYR A 128 -5.08 4.96 17.14
N SER A 129 -5.73 4.83 18.29
CA SER A 129 -6.15 6.01 19.04
C SER A 129 -4.96 6.53 19.87
N THR A 130 -4.95 7.83 20.12
CA THR A 130 -3.97 8.53 20.97
C THR A 130 -3.83 7.90 22.36
N ALA A 131 -4.88 7.25 22.86
CA ALA A 131 -4.93 6.59 24.17
C ALA A 131 -4.34 5.17 24.23
N ARG A 132 -4.05 4.51 23.11
CA ARG A 132 -3.50 3.12 23.09
C ARG A 132 -2.44 2.93 22.02
N SER A 133 -1.17 2.96 22.46
CA SER A 133 -0.03 2.60 21.62
C SER A 133 0.14 1.08 21.54
N SER A 134 -0.64 0.42 20.69
CA SER A 134 -0.35 -0.96 20.30
C SER A 134 0.88 -1.01 19.39
N LYS A 135 1.82 -1.92 19.65
CA LYS A 135 3.03 -2.06 18.84
C LYS A 135 2.70 -2.65 17.46
N ILE A 136 3.15 -1.98 16.39
CA ILE A 136 3.21 -2.57 15.05
C ILE A 136 4.30 -3.65 15.05
N GLY A 137 3.88 -4.91 15.05
CA GLY A 137 4.76 -6.06 15.19
C GLY A 137 4.61 -7.10 14.07
N PRO A 138 5.53 -8.07 14.00
CA PRO A 138 5.53 -9.15 13.00
C PRO A 138 4.22 -9.94 12.90
N GLN A 139 3.44 -9.98 13.97
CA GLN A 139 2.12 -10.63 13.98
C GLN A 139 1.18 -10.07 12.91
N LEU A 140 1.22 -8.76 12.67
CA LEU A 140 0.33 -8.12 11.68
C LEU A 140 0.63 -8.56 10.25
N ILE A 141 1.89 -8.93 9.96
CA ILE A 141 2.24 -9.51 8.66
C ILE A 141 1.58 -10.88 8.50
N ARG A 142 1.61 -11.73 9.55
CA ARG A 142 0.92 -13.04 9.54
C ARG A 142 -0.61 -12.89 9.45
N GLU A 143 -1.17 -11.88 10.11
CA GLU A 143 -2.60 -11.54 9.97
C GLU A 143 -2.93 -11.13 8.53
N LEU A 144 -2.08 -10.30 7.90
CA LEU A 144 -2.24 -9.90 6.51
C LEU A 144 -2.11 -11.09 5.53
N GLU A 145 -1.20 -12.02 5.76
CA GLU A 145 -1.11 -13.27 4.98
C GLU A 145 -2.43 -14.05 5.05
N GLY A 146 -3.03 -14.13 6.24
CA GLY A 146 -4.36 -14.70 6.45
C GLY A 146 -5.45 -13.96 5.66
N ALA A 147 -5.39 -12.63 5.59
CA ALA A 147 -6.29 -11.83 4.79
C ALA A 147 -6.12 -12.11 3.28
N CYS A 148 -4.87 -12.30 2.81
CA CYS A 148 -4.59 -12.69 1.43
C CYS A 148 -5.16 -14.07 1.07
N LEU A 149 -5.04 -15.04 1.98
CA LEU A 149 -5.72 -16.34 1.85
C LEU A 149 -7.25 -16.21 1.83
N GLY A 150 -7.77 -15.22 2.56
CA GLY A 150 -9.19 -14.92 2.65
C GLY A 150 -9.76 -14.15 1.47
N ALA A 151 -8.91 -13.67 0.55
CA ALA A 151 -9.27 -12.77 -0.53
C ALA A 151 -10.34 -13.35 -1.47
N PRO A 152 -11.09 -12.50 -2.19
CA PRO A 152 -12.12 -12.95 -3.11
C PRO A 152 -11.60 -13.88 -4.21
N TYR A 153 -12.50 -14.68 -4.78
CA TYR A 153 -12.15 -15.59 -5.86
C TYR A 153 -11.55 -14.83 -7.06
N GLY A 154 -10.48 -15.38 -7.62
CA GLY A 154 -9.74 -14.78 -8.73
C GLY A 154 -8.77 -13.69 -8.30
N TRP A 155 -8.65 -13.39 -7.00
CA TRP A 155 -7.68 -12.43 -6.50
C TRP A 155 -6.24 -12.93 -6.71
N ARG A 156 -5.44 -12.13 -7.42
CA ARG A 156 -4.00 -12.32 -7.59
C ARG A 156 -3.34 -10.94 -7.63
N GLY A 157 -2.62 -10.61 -6.56
CA GLY A 157 -2.05 -9.29 -6.40
C GLY A 157 -1.31 -9.11 -5.10
N VAL A 158 -1.21 -7.86 -4.66
CA VAL A 158 -0.37 -7.45 -3.51
C VAL A 158 -1.23 -7.13 -2.28
N GLY A 159 -0.87 -7.73 -1.15
CA GLY A 159 -1.43 -7.39 0.16
C GLY A 159 -0.64 -6.26 0.83
N LEU A 160 -1.33 -5.24 1.35
CA LEU A 160 -0.70 -4.08 1.95
C LEU A 160 -1.14 -3.90 3.41
N LEU A 161 -0.19 -3.86 4.34
CA LEU A 161 -0.44 -3.43 5.72
C LEU A 161 -0.29 -1.92 5.81
N VAL A 162 -1.32 -1.22 6.27
CA VAL A 162 -1.33 0.24 6.39
C VAL A 162 -1.44 0.65 7.86
N SER A 163 -0.56 1.53 8.34
CA SER A 163 -0.68 2.09 9.69
C SER A 163 -0.14 3.51 9.80
N GLN A 164 -0.36 4.15 10.95
CA GLN A 164 0.10 5.51 11.22
C GLN A 164 1.60 5.61 11.53
N ARG A 165 2.29 4.47 11.73
CA ARG A 165 3.70 4.46 12.13
C ARG A 165 4.56 3.77 11.08
N PRO A 166 5.83 4.20 10.91
CA PRO A 166 6.78 3.48 10.08
C PRO A 166 6.94 2.02 10.54
N ALA A 167 7.21 1.13 9.59
CA ALA A 167 7.44 -0.28 9.87
C ALA A 167 8.59 -0.44 10.89
N SER A 168 8.38 -1.31 11.89
CA SER A 168 9.47 -1.71 12.78
C SER A 168 10.43 -2.66 12.06
N LYS A 169 11.63 -2.89 12.63
CA LYS A 169 12.58 -3.88 12.10
C LYS A 169 11.93 -5.26 11.95
N GLY A 170 11.21 -5.72 12.97
CA GLY A 170 10.54 -7.01 12.92
C GLY A 170 9.43 -7.09 11.87
N VAL A 171 8.72 -5.99 11.59
CA VAL A 171 7.75 -5.95 10.48
C VAL A 171 8.44 -6.08 9.13
N ARG A 172 9.54 -5.35 8.92
CA ARG A 172 10.33 -5.45 7.69
C ARG A 172 10.90 -6.87 7.48
N GLU A 173 11.44 -7.47 8.52
CA GLU A 173 11.99 -8.83 8.48
C GLU A 173 10.90 -9.87 8.16
N ALA A 174 9.76 -9.80 8.85
CA ALA A 174 8.64 -10.71 8.59
C ALA A 174 8.08 -10.55 7.16
N MET A 175 7.94 -9.31 6.67
CA MET A 175 7.49 -9.03 5.31
C MET A 175 8.48 -9.57 4.27
N GLY A 176 9.79 -9.39 4.49
CA GLY A 176 10.84 -9.90 3.61
C GLY A 176 10.94 -11.43 3.57
N GLN A 177 10.59 -12.11 4.66
CA GLN A 177 10.58 -13.59 4.74
C GLN A 177 9.29 -14.22 4.21
N SER A 178 8.24 -13.41 4.03
CA SER A 178 6.95 -13.90 3.53
C SER A 178 7.05 -14.43 2.10
N ARG A 179 6.30 -15.49 1.82
CA ARG A 179 6.13 -16.00 0.46
C ARG A 179 5.00 -15.30 -0.30
N TRP A 180 4.24 -14.44 0.36
CA TRP A 180 3.16 -13.66 -0.24
C TRP A 180 3.70 -12.35 -0.84
N PRO A 181 3.09 -11.82 -1.91
CA PRO A 181 3.39 -10.49 -2.43
C PRO A 181 2.85 -9.44 -1.45
N LEU A 182 3.73 -8.88 -0.62
CA LEU A 182 3.34 -8.02 0.49
C LEU A 182 4.04 -6.66 0.45
N GLY A 183 3.33 -5.65 0.96
CA GLY A 183 3.87 -4.33 1.21
C GLY A 183 3.36 -3.70 2.50
N TYR A 184 3.99 -2.58 2.84
CA TYR A 184 3.71 -1.80 4.03
C TYR A 184 3.60 -0.33 3.66
N VAL A 185 2.60 0.34 4.24
CA VAL A 185 2.37 1.78 4.07
C VAL A 185 2.27 2.44 5.45
N SER A 186 3.08 3.48 5.68
CA SER A 186 2.90 4.40 6.80
C SER A 186 2.21 5.66 6.29
N CYS A 187 1.02 5.97 6.81
CA CYS A 187 0.26 7.15 6.45
C CYS A 187 -0.39 7.75 7.70
N SER A 188 -0.22 9.06 7.93
CA SER A 188 -0.83 9.72 9.08
C SER A 188 -2.35 9.74 8.97
N THR A 189 -3.03 10.07 10.07
CA THR A 189 -4.48 10.33 10.07
C THR A 189 -4.89 11.42 9.09
N ASP A 190 -4.00 12.38 8.86
CA ASP A 190 -4.24 13.54 8.00
C ASP A 190 -3.91 13.24 6.52
N GLY A 191 -3.63 11.97 6.20
CA GLY A 191 -3.37 11.51 4.83
C GLY A 191 -1.94 11.76 4.34
N VAL A 192 -1.00 12.08 5.24
CA VAL A 192 0.40 12.28 4.86
C VAL A 192 1.10 10.92 4.77
N LEU A 193 1.49 10.53 3.56
CA LEU A 193 2.26 9.32 3.30
C LEU A 193 3.71 9.51 3.76
N GLN A 194 4.16 8.66 4.69
CA GLN A 194 5.48 8.75 5.33
C GLN A 194 6.43 7.63 4.93
N GLN A 195 5.90 6.45 4.60
CA GLN A 195 6.70 5.32 4.15
C GLN A 195 5.87 4.41 3.24
N MET A 196 6.52 3.86 2.23
CA MET A 196 5.97 2.74 1.47
C MET A 196 7.12 1.75 1.21
N LEU A 197 6.86 0.47 1.44
CA LEU A 197 7.82 -0.63 1.31
C LEU A 197 7.12 -1.84 0.72
N TRP A 198 7.86 -2.74 0.09
CA TRP A 198 7.35 -4.02 -0.38
C TRP A 198 8.46 -5.06 -0.43
N ASN A 199 8.09 -6.34 -0.48
CA ASN A 199 9.04 -7.45 -0.60
C ASN A 199 9.30 -7.84 -2.06
N GLN A 200 10.30 -8.69 -2.27
CA GLN A 200 10.66 -9.20 -3.59
C GLN A 200 9.47 -9.88 -4.31
N ARG A 201 8.58 -10.56 -3.57
CA ARG A 201 7.38 -11.19 -4.13
C ARG A 201 6.42 -10.17 -4.74
N ALA A 202 6.29 -8.99 -4.15
CA ALA A 202 5.48 -7.91 -4.70
C ALA A 202 6.12 -7.30 -5.96
N GLU A 203 7.46 -7.25 -6.04
CA GLU A 203 8.16 -6.86 -7.27
C GLU A 203 7.84 -7.87 -8.40
N GLU A 204 7.99 -9.16 -8.10
CA GLU A 204 7.65 -10.28 -8.98
C GLU A 204 6.16 -10.34 -9.39
N GLU A 205 5.26 -9.72 -8.61
CA GLU A 205 3.83 -9.63 -8.93
C GLU A 205 3.53 -8.43 -9.83
N GLY A 206 4.39 -7.41 -9.87
CA GLY A 206 4.21 -6.22 -10.70
C GLY A 206 4.79 -4.93 -10.15
N LEU A 207 5.53 -4.93 -9.05
CA LEU A 207 6.19 -3.70 -8.56
C LEU A 207 7.66 -3.59 -8.98
N GLU A 208 8.16 -4.50 -9.83
CA GLU A 208 9.50 -4.39 -10.44
C GLU A 208 9.69 -3.00 -11.05
N GLY A 209 10.80 -2.32 -10.80
CA GLY A 209 11.09 -0.98 -11.35
C GLY A 209 10.43 0.19 -10.59
N MET A 210 9.49 -0.07 -9.68
CA MET A 210 8.95 0.95 -8.78
C MET A 210 9.97 1.32 -7.71
N GLY A 211 9.90 2.57 -7.26
CA GLY A 211 10.67 3.06 -6.12
C GLY A 211 9.90 4.14 -5.37
N VAL A 212 10.36 4.44 -4.16
CA VAL A 212 9.78 5.47 -3.29
C VAL A 212 10.83 6.52 -3.03
N THR A 213 10.50 7.80 -3.25
CA THR A 213 11.38 8.92 -2.91
C THR A 213 10.60 10.04 -2.24
N VAL A 214 11.32 10.91 -1.53
CA VAL A 214 10.74 12.10 -0.88
C VAL A 214 10.93 13.28 -1.82
N LYS A 215 9.84 13.94 -2.20
CA LYS A 215 9.88 15.25 -2.85
C LYS A 215 9.76 16.33 -1.78
N LEU A 216 10.78 17.17 -1.67
CA LEU A 216 10.71 18.43 -0.95
C LEU A 216 9.92 19.41 -1.82
N SER A 217 8.90 20.05 -1.26
CA SER A 217 8.21 21.15 -1.94
C SER A 217 8.95 22.45 -1.62
N GLU A 218 9.40 23.17 -2.65
CA GLU A 218 10.09 24.46 -2.48
C GLU A 218 9.12 25.62 -2.20
N GLU A 219 7.80 25.38 -2.23
CA GLU A 219 6.77 26.42 -2.24
C GLU A 219 6.29 26.87 -0.85
N ASP A 220 6.64 26.18 0.24
CA ASP A 220 6.24 26.59 1.58
C ASP A 220 7.42 27.11 2.41
N ARG A 221 7.65 28.43 2.37
CA ARG A 221 8.54 29.15 3.31
C ARG A 221 8.06 29.13 4.77
N GLN A 222 7.05 28.33 5.09
CA GLN A 222 6.48 28.20 6.43
C GLN A 222 6.04 26.76 6.73
N GLY A 223 6.92 25.78 6.48
CA GLY A 223 6.70 24.40 6.93
C GLY A 223 7.15 23.39 5.91
N ASP A 224 8.24 22.70 6.23
CA ASP A 224 8.95 21.73 5.39
C ASP A 224 8.05 20.50 5.09
N THR A 225 7.10 20.64 4.16
CA THR A 225 6.13 19.59 3.84
C THR A 225 6.78 18.59 2.89
N GLN A 226 7.43 17.58 3.47
CA GLN A 226 7.93 16.40 2.77
C GLN A 226 6.75 15.57 2.25
N ARG A 227 6.66 15.39 0.92
CA ARG A 227 5.65 14.52 0.31
C ARG A 227 6.34 13.31 -0.31
N LEU A 228 5.89 12.11 0.05
CA LEU A 228 6.33 10.91 -0.66
C LEU A 228 5.77 10.89 -2.07
N ILE A 229 6.64 10.56 -3.01
CA ILE A 229 6.29 10.34 -4.40
C ILE A 229 6.77 8.96 -4.84
N LEU A 230 5.97 8.32 -5.68
CA LEU A 230 6.36 7.10 -6.37
C LEU A 230 7.16 7.48 -7.62
N ILE A 231 8.25 6.75 -7.82
CA ILE A 231 9.10 6.84 -9.00
C ILE A 231 9.06 5.52 -9.74
N TRP A 232 9.11 5.63 -11.06
CA TRP A 232 9.35 4.53 -11.98
C TRP A 232 10.73 4.72 -12.64
N GLU A 233 11.32 3.63 -13.15
CA GLU A 233 12.60 3.56 -13.85
C GLU A 233 13.14 4.90 -14.40
N ALA A 234 14.40 5.21 -14.09
CA ALA A 234 15.08 6.46 -14.46
C ALA A 234 14.50 7.78 -13.87
N GLY A 235 13.55 7.71 -12.93
CA GLY A 235 13.14 8.87 -12.11
C GLY A 235 11.88 9.58 -12.61
N LEU A 236 11.04 8.92 -13.42
CA LEU A 236 9.74 9.46 -13.82
C LEU A 236 8.79 9.48 -12.62
N THR A 237 8.26 10.66 -12.29
CA THR A 237 7.38 10.87 -11.13
C THR A 237 5.90 10.65 -11.48
N TYR A 238 5.13 10.14 -10.52
CA TYR A 238 3.74 9.71 -10.71
C TYR A 238 2.68 10.72 -11.22
N PRO A 239 2.85 12.05 -11.26
CA PRO A 239 1.90 12.89 -12.01
C PRO A 239 2.16 12.92 -13.53
N GLN A 240 3.30 12.41 -14.03
CA GLN A 240 3.63 12.42 -15.47
C GLN A 240 3.31 11.10 -16.20
N LEU A 241 2.97 10.04 -15.45
CA LEU A 241 2.80 8.67 -15.98
C LEU A 241 1.35 8.32 -16.36
N LEU A 242 0.37 9.19 -16.06
CA LEU A 242 -1.06 8.96 -16.37
C LEU A 242 -1.53 9.64 -17.67
N ILE A 243 -0.63 10.24 -18.45
CA ILE A 243 -0.93 10.98 -19.70
C ILE A 243 -0.28 10.29 -20.92
N ARG A 244 0.04 9.00 -20.84
CA ARG A 244 0.49 8.21 -21.99
C ARG A 244 -0.36 6.98 -22.17
#